data_AF-A0AAD7BZW9-F1
#
_entry.id   AF-A0AAD7BZW9-F1
#
_cell.length_a   1.000
_cell.length_b   1.000
_cell.length_c   1.000
_cell.angle_alpha   90.00
_cell.angle_beta   90.00
_cell.angle_gamma   90.00
#
_symmetry.space_group_name_H-M   'P 1'
#
loop_
_entity.id
_entity.type
_entity.pdbx_description
1 polymer ?
#
loop_
_entity_poly.entity_id
_entity_poly.type
_entity_poly.pdbx_seq_one_letter_code
_entity_poly.pdbx_strand_id
1 'polypeptide(L)'
;MSTSSDSTSPPPRKRRRLDEPVLVTRSRQQETAKAARQAAYKDLQRILKSQKQVLELDGGHNGLLSTRLRAIESTLRLMWGEGKVGMMSASRTAALAHGFAMEWGSRLVRAWTQRWVRDREMPDSRRGQHSKVHSIFDDPAVSAAVRSYLRSNKWSIDPGKLKQLVNNELDPKTAREYAEHITTKEMPTGLREYVETTLLPRLQLKKTGKGFSLSTMRRVLIREGFTWVYKGEQPLLKKGVGQGHHRSEFLNVVDGHMPEAGQGLDYGKNHEGFWNRHLFVEQLQKKFIPAFERRHPGAVAVLWVDHSQGHAAWPGDALRASEMNFRAGGAQPIMRVGWYTDSDGERVAQPMIFAANHAQYHCEINFIEYFWGAVKRYLRENCDYTFKTLKENMPKAMASVSVELIRKWEHRAWRFIDAYKSGLAANEAQRRVKEFSSRKYKSHRRITERVASAMDA
;
A
#
# COMPACT_ATOMS: atom_id res chain seq x y z
N MET A 1 14.10 -14.78 75.43
CA MET A 1 13.76 -13.45 74.89
C MET A 1 14.94 -12.99 74.06
N SER A 2 14.82 -13.09 72.73
CA SER A 2 15.92 -12.86 71.79
C SER A 2 15.86 -11.43 71.27
N THR A 3 16.92 -10.65 71.50
CA THR A 3 17.06 -9.26 71.04
C THR A 3 17.71 -9.24 69.66
N SER A 4 16.93 -8.83 68.65
CA SER A 4 17.40 -8.59 67.28
C SER A 4 18.09 -7.22 67.17
N SER A 5 19.38 -7.23 66.86
CA SER A 5 20.15 -6.04 66.48
C SER A 5 19.91 -5.72 65.00
N ASP A 6 19.22 -4.61 64.73
CA ASP A 6 18.93 -4.12 63.39
C ASP A 6 20.11 -3.26 62.89
N SER A 7 20.79 -3.71 61.83
CA SER A 7 21.96 -3.02 61.26
C SER A 7 21.54 -2.17 60.05
N THR A 8 21.29 -0.88 60.27
CA THR A 8 21.03 0.09 59.19
C THR A 8 22.32 0.48 58.47
N SER A 9 22.47 0.07 57.20
CA SER A 9 23.58 0.49 56.33
C SER A 9 23.44 1.95 55.86
N PRO A 10 24.54 2.73 55.79
CA PRO A 10 24.48 4.14 55.44
C PRO A 10 24.21 4.38 53.94
N PRO A 11 23.61 5.55 53.57
CA PRO A 11 23.22 5.85 52.20
C PRO A 11 24.42 6.06 51.26
N PRO A 12 24.28 5.75 49.95
CA PRO A 12 25.38 5.77 48.99
C PRO A 12 25.89 7.19 48.72
N ARG A 13 27.23 7.36 48.73
CA ARG A 13 27.89 8.66 48.49
C ARG A 13 27.71 9.13 47.04
N LYS A 14 27.34 10.40 46.85
CA LYS A 14 27.03 11.06 45.56
C LYS A 14 28.18 11.15 44.54
N ARG A 15 29.42 10.79 44.88
CA ARG A 15 30.56 10.77 43.94
C ARG A 15 31.46 9.57 44.23
N ARG A 16 31.49 8.61 43.31
CA ARG A 16 32.42 7.48 43.31
C ARG A 16 33.62 7.84 42.44
N ARG A 17 34.84 7.65 42.95
CA ARG A 17 36.07 7.69 42.13
C ARG A 17 35.98 6.50 41.18
N LEU A 18 35.95 6.74 39.87
CA LEU A 18 35.96 5.65 38.89
C LEU A 18 37.27 4.88 39.03
N ASP A 19 37.19 3.56 39.04
CA ASP A 19 38.35 2.66 39.21
C ASP A 19 39.32 2.77 38.02
N GLU A 20 38.83 3.19 36.84
CA GLU A 20 39.63 3.54 35.67
C GLU A 20 39.47 5.04 35.30
N PRO A 21 40.56 5.74 34.93
CA PRO A 21 40.47 7.11 34.42
C PRO A 21 39.63 7.21 33.15
N VAL A 22 38.77 8.22 33.06
CA VAL A 22 37.85 8.47 31.93
C VAL A 22 38.57 8.52 30.57
N LEU A 23 39.79 9.03 30.53
CA LEU A 23 40.62 9.09 29.31
C LEU A 23 40.99 7.69 28.79
N VAL A 24 41.30 6.76 29.69
CA VAL A 24 41.62 5.36 29.36
C VAL A 24 40.37 4.65 28.82
N THR A 25 39.23 4.83 29.49
CA THR A 25 37.95 4.27 29.03
C THR A 25 37.53 4.84 27.67
N ARG A 26 37.70 6.15 27.43
CA ARG A 26 37.42 6.79 26.14
C ARG A 26 38.34 6.29 25.03
N SER A 27 39.63 6.15 25.30
CA SER A 27 40.60 5.62 24.34
C SER A 27 40.26 4.18 23.94
N ARG A 28 39.95 3.33 24.93
CA ARG A 28 39.52 1.95 24.70
C ARG A 28 38.24 1.89 23.84
N GLN A 29 37.22 2.69 24.18
CA GLN A 29 35.98 2.79 23.40
C GLN A 29 36.21 3.26 21.96
N GLN A 30 37.13 4.20 21.73
CA GLN A 30 37.48 4.67 20.38
C GLN A 30 38.12 3.56 19.55
N GLU A 31 39.05 2.80 20.12
CA GLU A 31 39.69 1.67 19.44
C GLU A 31 38.68 0.53 19.16
N THR A 32 37.80 0.20 20.10
CA THR A 32 36.73 -0.80 19.87
C THR A 32 35.79 -0.36 18.75
N ALA A 33 35.38 0.91 18.75
CA ALA A 33 34.49 1.44 17.70
C ALA A 33 35.19 1.50 16.33
N LYS A 34 36.49 1.75 16.29
CA LYS A 34 37.30 1.73 15.07
C LYS A 34 37.41 0.30 14.51
N ALA A 35 37.73 -0.67 15.36
CA ALA A 35 37.78 -2.10 14.97
C ALA A 35 36.44 -2.59 14.42
N ALA A 36 35.32 -2.24 15.08
CA ALA A 36 33.97 -2.61 14.63
C ALA A 36 33.64 -2.06 13.23
N ARG A 37 34.00 -0.79 12.96
CA ARG A 37 33.79 -0.16 11.64
C ARG A 37 34.66 -0.80 10.56
N GLN A 38 35.91 -1.14 10.87
CA GLN A 38 36.82 -1.82 9.93
C GLN A 38 36.33 -3.23 9.57
N ALA A 39 35.87 -3.99 10.56
CA ALA A 39 35.24 -5.29 10.31
C ALA A 39 34.00 -5.15 9.42
N ALA A 40 33.13 -4.17 9.72
CA ALA A 40 31.92 -3.91 8.95
C ALA A 40 32.21 -3.52 7.49
N TYR A 41 33.28 -2.76 7.26
CA TYR A 41 33.74 -2.40 5.92
C TYR A 41 34.22 -3.63 5.14
N LYS A 42 35.06 -4.48 5.75
CA LYS A 42 35.56 -5.71 5.10
C LYS A 42 34.42 -6.66 4.71
N ASP A 43 33.41 -6.78 5.55
CA ASP A 43 32.22 -7.59 5.25
C ASP A 43 31.44 -7.04 4.06
N LEU A 44 31.26 -5.72 3.95
CA LEU A 44 30.62 -5.09 2.78
C LEU A 44 31.40 -5.30 1.50
N GLN A 45 32.73 -5.19 1.56
CA GLN A 45 33.55 -5.44 0.38
C GLN A 45 33.42 -6.88 -0.10
N ARG A 46 33.32 -7.85 0.81
CA ARG A 46 33.08 -9.26 0.45
C ARG A 46 31.73 -9.40 -0.27
N ILE A 47 30.69 -8.74 0.24
CA ILE A 47 29.33 -8.77 -0.35
C ILE A 47 29.31 -8.14 -1.74
N LEU A 48 29.89 -6.95 -1.88
CA LEU A 48 29.88 -6.19 -3.14
C LEU A 48 30.78 -6.79 -4.23
N LYS A 49 31.82 -7.55 -3.85
CA LYS A 49 32.68 -8.29 -4.79
C LYS A 49 32.06 -9.61 -5.26
N SER A 50 31.15 -10.20 -4.49
CA SER A 50 30.51 -11.48 -4.82
C SER A 50 29.38 -11.27 -5.83
N GLN A 51 29.58 -11.67 -7.09
CA GLN A 51 28.53 -11.60 -8.12
C GLN A 51 27.25 -12.33 -7.71
N LYS A 52 27.38 -13.49 -7.04
CA LYS A 52 26.23 -14.25 -6.52
C LYS A 52 25.43 -13.43 -5.49
N GLN A 53 26.11 -12.83 -4.52
CA GLN A 53 25.44 -12.05 -3.49
C GLN A 53 24.84 -10.76 -4.06
N VAL A 54 25.51 -10.12 -5.03
CA VAL A 54 24.98 -8.94 -5.72
C VAL A 54 23.72 -9.26 -6.53
N LEU A 55 23.63 -10.43 -7.15
CA LEU A 55 22.42 -10.90 -7.85
C LEU A 55 21.27 -11.22 -6.90
N GLU A 56 21.56 -11.64 -5.67
CA GLU A 56 20.57 -11.86 -4.60
C GLU A 56 20.07 -10.53 -3.99
N LEU A 57 20.72 -9.39 -4.27
CA LEU A 57 20.22 -8.07 -3.89
C LEU A 57 19.07 -7.64 -4.81
N ASP A 58 18.06 -7.03 -4.21
CA ASP A 58 16.84 -6.55 -4.87
C ASP A 58 17.16 -5.59 -6.04
N GLY A 59 17.17 -6.11 -7.28
CA GLY A 59 17.51 -5.39 -8.52
C GLY A 59 18.96 -5.52 -9.02
N GLY A 60 19.77 -6.43 -8.47
CA GLY A 60 21.13 -6.70 -8.92
C GLY A 60 22.12 -5.54 -8.66
N HIS A 61 23.10 -5.37 -9.54
CA HIS A 61 24.15 -4.34 -9.39
C HIS A 61 23.58 -2.91 -9.39
N ASN A 62 22.45 -2.65 -10.04
CA ASN A 62 21.81 -1.33 -10.05
C ASN A 62 20.61 -1.25 -9.09
N GLY A 63 20.44 -2.28 -8.26
CA GLY A 63 19.36 -2.39 -7.29
C GLY A 63 19.50 -1.37 -6.16
N LEU A 64 18.37 -0.90 -5.65
CA LEU A 64 18.31 0.07 -4.55
C LEU A 64 19.11 -0.41 -3.33
N LEU A 65 19.07 -1.71 -3.03
CA LEU A 65 19.84 -2.30 -1.94
C LEU A 65 21.35 -2.21 -2.20
N SER A 66 21.81 -2.45 -3.44
CA SER A 66 23.21 -2.30 -3.84
C SER A 66 23.69 -0.85 -3.70
N THR A 67 22.88 0.12 -4.13
CA THR A 67 23.18 1.56 -3.98
C THR A 67 23.30 1.97 -2.52
N ARG A 68 22.43 1.46 -1.64
CA ARG A 68 22.52 1.70 -0.19
C ARG A 68 23.79 1.10 0.41
N LEU A 69 24.14 -0.13 0.04
CA LEU A 69 25.36 -0.80 0.53
C LEU A 69 26.62 -0.04 0.13
N ARG A 70 26.69 0.48 -1.11
CA ARG A 70 27.82 1.32 -1.54
C ARG A 70 27.89 2.65 -0.81
N ALA A 71 26.75 3.27 -0.50
CA ALA A 71 26.74 4.48 0.32
C ALA A 71 27.26 4.22 1.74
N ILE A 72 26.92 3.07 2.34
CA ILE A 72 27.48 2.65 3.62
C ILE A 72 28.99 2.37 3.51
N GLU A 73 29.41 1.65 2.46
CA GLU A 73 30.82 1.35 2.20
C GLU A 73 31.65 2.63 2.06
N SER A 74 31.20 3.58 1.23
CA SER A 74 31.87 4.87 1.04
C SER A 74 31.93 5.68 2.34
N THR A 75 30.84 5.68 3.13
CA THR A 75 30.82 6.34 4.44
C THR A 75 31.88 5.72 5.37
N LEU A 76 31.95 4.40 5.45
CA LEU A 76 32.94 3.71 6.28
C LEU A 76 34.37 4.00 5.80
N ARG A 77 34.64 3.93 4.49
CA ARG A 77 35.96 4.23 3.92
C ARG A 77 36.45 5.63 4.28
N LEU A 78 35.57 6.64 4.17
CA LEU A 78 35.88 8.04 4.49
C LEU A 78 36.18 8.29 5.99
N MET A 79 35.77 7.37 6.88
CA MET A 79 35.99 7.51 8.32
C MET A 79 37.37 7.00 8.79
N TRP A 80 38.17 6.36 7.93
CA TRP A 80 39.48 5.82 8.35
C TRP A 80 40.62 5.90 7.31
N GLY A 81 40.38 6.34 6.08
CA GLY A 81 41.43 6.56 5.07
C GLY A 81 42.29 7.82 5.29
N GLU A 82 43.21 8.10 4.37
CA GLU A 82 43.94 9.39 4.33
C GLU A 82 42.94 10.55 4.17
N GLY A 83 43.06 11.57 5.03
CA GLY A 83 42.06 12.66 5.10
C GLY A 83 40.76 12.27 5.80
N LYS A 84 40.79 11.30 6.74
CA LYS A 84 39.61 10.84 7.50
C LYS A 84 38.74 11.99 8.00
N VAL A 85 37.43 11.87 7.78
CA VAL A 85 36.45 12.85 8.25
C VAL A 85 35.48 12.23 9.24
N GLY A 86 34.87 13.08 10.08
CA GLY A 86 33.81 12.67 10.99
C GLY A 86 32.60 12.08 10.24
N MET A 87 31.83 11.22 10.92
CA MET A 87 30.68 10.52 10.34
C MET A 87 29.66 11.44 9.65
N MET A 88 29.48 12.66 10.18
CA MET A 88 28.62 13.68 9.58
C MET A 88 29.07 14.01 8.15
N SER A 89 30.32 14.42 7.98
CA SER A 89 30.87 14.76 6.67
C SER A 89 30.93 13.54 5.75
N ALA A 90 31.40 12.40 6.27
CA ALA A 90 31.49 11.15 5.50
C ALA A 90 30.13 10.75 4.89
N SER A 91 29.06 10.80 5.69
CA SER A 91 27.72 10.44 5.25
C SER A 91 27.12 11.43 4.25
N ARG A 92 27.44 12.72 4.34
CA ARG A 92 26.97 13.73 3.39
C ARG A 92 27.62 13.53 2.03
N THR A 93 28.94 13.35 2.02
CA THR A 93 29.70 13.06 0.79
C THR A 93 29.24 11.75 0.16
N ALA A 94 29.07 10.69 0.94
CA ALA A 94 28.58 9.41 0.44
C ALA A 94 27.14 9.48 -0.09
N ALA A 95 26.24 10.18 0.60
CA ALA A 95 24.86 10.35 0.13
C ALA A 95 24.83 11.00 -1.26
N LEU A 96 25.56 12.10 -1.44
CA LEU A 96 25.66 12.80 -2.73
C LEU A 96 26.27 11.92 -3.83
N ALA A 97 27.40 11.25 -3.53
CA ALA A 97 28.11 10.42 -4.49
C ALA A 97 27.25 9.25 -5.02
N HIS A 98 26.28 8.78 -4.23
CA HIS A 98 25.38 7.69 -4.59
C HIS A 98 23.96 8.14 -4.96
N GLY A 99 23.78 9.44 -5.28
CA GLY A 99 22.52 9.98 -5.82
C GLY A 99 21.39 10.19 -4.79
N PHE A 100 21.71 10.20 -3.49
CA PHE A 100 20.74 10.52 -2.44
C PHE A 100 20.70 12.03 -2.14
N ALA A 101 19.56 12.49 -1.61
CA ALA A 101 19.41 13.87 -1.13
C ALA A 101 20.45 14.20 -0.05
N MET A 102 21.08 15.38 -0.12
CA MET A 102 22.19 15.76 0.77
C MET A 102 21.80 15.71 2.26
N GLU A 103 20.69 16.34 2.64
CA GLU A 103 20.28 16.43 4.04
C GLU A 103 19.57 15.17 4.53
N TRP A 104 18.48 14.80 3.87
CA TRP A 104 17.67 13.66 4.28
C TRP A 104 18.38 12.32 4.00
N GLY A 105 19.04 12.20 2.85
CA GLY A 105 19.80 11.01 2.48
C GLY A 105 21.02 10.80 3.38
N SER A 106 21.75 11.85 3.77
CA SER A 106 22.87 11.68 4.71
C SER A 106 22.43 11.19 6.09
N ARG A 107 21.27 11.66 6.59
CA ARG A 107 20.67 11.13 7.85
C ARG A 107 20.38 9.64 7.74
N LEU A 108 19.81 9.20 6.62
CA LEU A 108 19.54 7.80 6.37
C LEU A 108 20.81 6.98 6.27
N VAL A 109 21.79 7.42 5.47
CA VAL A 109 23.08 6.74 5.33
C VAL A 109 23.76 6.60 6.69
N ARG A 110 23.74 7.63 7.56
CA ARG A 110 24.25 7.49 8.94
C ARG A 110 23.52 6.40 9.73
N ALA A 111 22.20 6.41 9.73
CA ALA A 111 21.41 5.42 10.44
C ALA A 111 21.70 4.00 9.93
N TRP A 112 21.84 3.83 8.61
CA TRP A 112 22.16 2.55 7.97
C TRP A 112 23.57 2.11 8.32
N THR A 113 24.56 3.00 8.28
CA THR A 113 25.93 2.70 8.69
C THR A 113 26.00 2.28 10.15
N GLN A 114 25.31 2.96 11.06
CA GLN A 114 25.28 2.57 12.47
C GLN A 114 24.67 1.19 12.68
N ARG A 115 23.52 0.91 12.04
CA ARG A 115 22.85 -0.39 12.12
C ARG A 115 23.73 -1.50 11.54
N TRP A 116 24.37 -1.26 10.40
CA TRP A 116 25.28 -2.24 9.78
C TRP A 116 26.50 -2.54 10.66
N VAL A 117 27.10 -1.52 11.27
CA VAL A 117 28.24 -1.67 12.18
C VAL A 117 27.87 -2.49 13.41
N ARG A 118 26.64 -2.31 13.94
CA ARG A 118 26.14 -2.99 15.14
C ARG A 118 25.68 -4.42 14.85
N ASP A 119 24.83 -4.61 13.85
CA ASP A 119 24.04 -5.84 13.69
C ASP A 119 24.37 -6.61 12.39
N ARG A 120 25.16 -6.04 11.47
CA ARG A 120 25.29 -6.51 10.07
C ARG A 120 23.93 -6.65 9.35
N GLU A 121 22.96 -5.87 9.79
CA GLU A 121 21.62 -5.83 9.20
C GLU A 121 21.45 -4.62 8.30
N MET A 122 20.76 -4.83 7.19
CA MET A 122 20.26 -3.75 6.35
C MET A 122 18.86 -3.33 6.81
N PRO A 123 18.55 -2.03 6.78
CA PRO A 123 17.18 -1.57 6.94
C PRO A 123 16.36 -1.88 5.70
N ASP A 124 15.39 -2.77 5.86
CA ASP A 124 14.39 -3.07 4.85
C ASP A 124 13.67 -1.79 4.41
N SER A 125 13.59 -1.57 3.10
CA SER A 125 12.65 -0.59 2.56
C SER A 125 11.23 -1.12 2.73
N ARG A 126 10.49 -0.62 3.72
CA ARG A 126 9.07 -0.97 3.90
C ARG A 126 8.12 -0.12 3.04
N ARG A 127 8.66 0.85 2.30
CA ARG A 127 7.88 1.69 1.37
C ARG A 127 7.65 0.89 0.08
N GLY A 128 6.39 0.53 -0.19
CA GLY A 128 5.99 -0.13 -1.43
C GLY A 128 6.05 -1.66 -1.42
N GLN A 129 6.00 -2.33 -0.26
CA GLN A 129 5.91 -3.79 -0.14
C GLN A 129 4.54 -4.36 -0.56
N HIS A 130 4.11 -4.06 -1.80
CA HIS A 130 3.65 -5.16 -2.63
C HIS A 130 4.93 -5.82 -3.14
N SER A 131 5.11 -7.11 -2.90
CA SER A 131 6.16 -7.87 -3.56
C SER A 131 5.99 -7.68 -5.07
N LYS A 132 6.74 -6.74 -5.67
CA LYS A 132 6.97 -6.73 -7.11
C LYS A 132 7.95 -7.86 -7.35
N VAL A 133 7.43 -9.09 -7.24
CA VAL A 133 8.14 -10.27 -7.72
C VAL A 133 8.31 -10.00 -9.20
N HIS A 134 9.53 -9.65 -9.61
CA HIS A 134 9.85 -9.50 -11.02
C HIS A 134 9.61 -10.86 -11.65
N SER A 135 8.51 -10.99 -12.38
CA SER A 135 8.20 -12.18 -13.13
C SER A 135 9.19 -12.29 -14.27
N ILE A 136 9.53 -13.50 -14.72
CA ILE A 136 10.27 -13.67 -15.99
C ILE A 136 9.49 -13.04 -17.16
N PHE A 137 8.17 -12.96 -17.04
CA PHE A 137 7.29 -12.34 -18.02
C PHE A 137 7.30 -10.80 -17.94
N ASP A 138 7.99 -10.20 -16.97
CA ASP A 138 8.25 -8.76 -16.91
C ASP A 138 9.47 -8.35 -17.76
N ASP A 139 10.29 -9.32 -18.19
CA ASP A 139 11.43 -9.06 -19.07
C ASP A 139 10.96 -8.75 -20.52
N PRO A 140 11.38 -7.63 -21.13
CA PRO A 140 10.98 -7.25 -22.48
C PRO A 140 11.36 -8.27 -23.57
N ALA A 141 12.51 -8.94 -23.45
CA ALA A 141 12.95 -9.94 -24.41
C ALA A 141 12.13 -11.22 -24.29
N VAL A 142 11.77 -11.63 -23.07
CA VAL A 142 10.83 -12.73 -22.82
C VAL A 142 9.44 -12.40 -23.37
N SER A 143 8.93 -11.20 -23.11
CA SER A 143 7.65 -10.73 -23.64
C SER A 143 7.64 -10.74 -25.18
N ALA A 144 8.71 -10.25 -25.82
CA ALA A 144 8.86 -10.30 -27.28
C ALA A 144 8.90 -11.74 -27.82
N ALA A 145 9.64 -12.64 -27.17
CA ALA A 145 9.72 -14.05 -27.56
C ALA A 145 8.36 -14.76 -27.42
N VAL A 146 7.64 -14.51 -26.32
CA VAL A 146 6.27 -15.00 -26.10
C VAL A 146 5.33 -14.49 -27.18
N ARG A 147 5.33 -13.18 -27.50
CA ARG A 147 4.51 -12.63 -28.59
C ARG A 147 4.84 -13.26 -29.93
N SER A 148 6.12 -13.44 -30.23
CA SER A 148 6.57 -14.06 -31.47
C SER A 148 6.03 -15.49 -31.58
N TYR A 149 6.18 -16.29 -30.53
CA TYR A 149 5.66 -17.66 -30.48
C TYR A 149 4.12 -17.69 -30.64
N LEU A 150 3.41 -16.83 -29.93
CA LEU A 150 1.95 -16.79 -30.01
C LEU A 150 1.43 -16.38 -31.39
N ARG A 151 2.16 -15.53 -32.14
CA ARG A 151 1.78 -15.14 -33.52
C ARG A 151 2.20 -16.16 -34.56
N SER A 152 3.30 -16.86 -34.35
CA SER A 152 3.82 -17.83 -35.33
C SER A 152 3.10 -19.17 -35.27
N ASN A 153 2.53 -19.53 -34.12
CA ASN A 153 1.77 -20.78 -33.99
C ASN A 153 0.37 -20.65 -34.57
N LYS A 154 -0.03 -21.71 -35.27
CA LYS A 154 -1.39 -21.88 -35.76
C LYS A 154 -2.22 -22.51 -34.64
N TRP A 155 -3.10 -21.72 -34.03
CA TRP A 155 -4.02 -22.15 -32.98
C TRP A 155 -5.32 -22.59 -33.62
N SER A 156 -5.50 -23.90 -33.77
CA SER A 156 -6.62 -24.49 -34.47
C SER A 156 -6.70 -25.99 -34.22
N ILE A 157 -7.40 -26.40 -33.18
CA ILE A 157 -7.75 -27.81 -32.95
C ILE A 157 -8.53 -28.40 -34.14
N ASP A 158 -9.38 -27.61 -34.78
CA ASP A 158 -10.14 -28.00 -35.98
C ASP A 158 -10.14 -26.86 -37.00
N PRO A 159 -9.25 -26.90 -38.01
CA PRO A 159 -9.16 -25.88 -39.06
C PRO A 159 -10.45 -25.69 -39.86
N GLY A 160 -11.27 -26.73 -39.98
CA GLY A 160 -12.58 -26.65 -40.64
C GLY A 160 -13.54 -25.79 -39.83
N LYS A 161 -13.63 -26.03 -38.52
CA LYS A 161 -14.42 -25.18 -37.60
C LYS A 161 -13.88 -23.77 -37.47
N LEU A 162 -12.56 -23.57 -37.51
CA LEU A 162 -11.98 -22.22 -37.50
C LEU A 162 -12.39 -21.46 -38.76
N LYS A 163 -12.38 -22.11 -39.93
CA LYS A 163 -12.84 -21.52 -41.19
C LYS A 163 -14.32 -21.13 -41.11
N GLN A 164 -15.17 -22.02 -40.61
CA GLN A 164 -16.59 -21.74 -40.38
C GLN A 164 -16.80 -20.58 -39.40
N LEU A 165 -16.01 -20.52 -38.33
CA LEU A 165 -16.04 -19.41 -37.36
C LEU A 165 -15.68 -18.07 -38.02
N VAL A 166 -14.59 -18.02 -38.78
CA VAL A 166 -14.12 -16.80 -39.46
C VAL A 166 -15.13 -16.32 -40.49
N ASN A 167 -15.81 -17.25 -41.16
CA ASN A 167 -16.85 -16.94 -42.15
C ASN A 167 -18.23 -16.63 -41.52
N ASN A 168 -18.36 -16.65 -40.19
CA ASN A 168 -19.64 -16.52 -39.46
C ASN A 168 -20.68 -17.59 -39.81
N GLU A 169 -20.23 -18.79 -40.15
CA GLU A 169 -21.09 -19.94 -40.49
C GLU A 169 -21.46 -20.78 -39.25
N LEU A 170 -20.82 -20.53 -38.10
CA LEU A 170 -21.15 -21.19 -36.83
C LEU A 170 -22.26 -20.46 -36.09
N ASP A 171 -23.14 -21.22 -35.42
CA ASP A 171 -24.09 -20.64 -34.49
C ASP A 171 -23.35 -19.99 -33.29
N PRO A 172 -23.94 -18.96 -32.64
CA PRO A 172 -23.26 -18.21 -31.59
C PRO A 172 -22.78 -19.05 -30.41
N LYS A 173 -23.49 -20.15 -30.08
CA LYS A 173 -23.13 -21.02 -28.95
C LYS A 173 -21.91 -21.87 -29.31
N THR A 174 -21.93 -22.54 -30.47
CA THR A 174 -20.80 -23.34 -30.95
C THR A 174 -19.56 -22.48 -31.19
N ALA A 175 -19.74 -21.26 -31.73
CA ALA A 175 -18.67 -20.29 -31.90
C ALA A 175 -18.00 -19.93 -30.56
N ARG A 176 -18.80 -19.71 -29.51
CA ARG A 176 -18.32 -19.42 -28.16
C ARG A 176 -17.55 -20.59 -27.56
N GLU A 177 -18.14 -21.80 -27.60
CA GLU A 177 -17.51 -23.00 -27.04
C GLU A 177 -16.17 -23.29 -27.72
N TYR A 178 -16.10 -23.12 -29.04
CA TYR A 178 -14.88 -23.29 -29.83
C TYR A 178 -13.81 -22.24 -29.45
N ALA A 179 -14.18 -20.96 -29.39
CA ALA A 179 -13.23 -19.89 -29.04
C ALA A 179 -12.76 -19.94 -27.58
N GLU A 180 -13.66 -20.29 -26.66
CA GLU A 180 -13.33 -20.50 -25.25
C GLU A 180 -12.36 -21.67 -25.11
N HIS A 181 -12.53 -22.75 -25.88
CA HIS A 181 -11.61 -23.87 -25.85
C HIS A 181 -10.20 -23.48 -26.29
N ILE A 182 -10.06 -22.71 -27.37
CA ILE A 182 -8.77 -22.23 -27.87
C ILE A 182 -8.06 -21.36 -26.82
N THR A 183 -8.76 -20.36 -26.31
CA THR A 183 -8.17 -19.36 -25.39
C THR A 183 -7.96 -19.86 -23.97
N THR A 184 -8.76 -20.81 -23.50
CA THR A 184 -8.65 -21.34 -22.13
C THR A 184 -7.83 -22.61 -22.03
N LYS A 185 -7.69 -23.41 -23.11
CA LYS A 185 -6.96 -24.68 -23.07
C LYS A 185 -5.84 -24.76 -24.10
N GLU A 186 -6.10 -24.55 -25.38
CA GLU A 186 -5.10 -24.76 -26.45
C GLU A 186 -3.90 -23.82 -26.30
N MET A 187 -4.14 -22.51 -26.41
CA MET A 187 -3.08 -21.50 -26.34
C MET A 187 -2.33 -21.52 -25.01
N PRO A 188 -2.99 -21.63 -23.83
CA PRO A 188 -2.27 -21.75 -22.56
C PRO A 188 -1.42 -23.01 -22.46
N THR A 189 -1.84 -24.13 -23.06
CA THR A 189 -1.09 -25.38 -23.05
C THR A 189 0.16 -25.27 -23.92
N GLY A 190 0.03 -24.76 -25.14
CA GLY A 190 1.16 -24.51 -26.03
C GLY A 190 2.13 -23.49 -25.45
N LEU A 191 1.62 -22.39 -24.87
CA LEU A 191 2.47 -21.39 -24.22
C LEU A 191 3.25 -21.98 -23.03
N ARG A 192 2.60 -22.81 -22.20
CA ARG A 192 3.28 -23.49 -21.09
C ARG A 192 4.45 -24.34 -21.62
N GLU A 193 4.19 -25.14 -22.64
CA GLU A 193 5.19 -26.03 -23.22
C GLU A 193 6.36 -25.23 -23.78
N TYR A 194 6.10 -24.20 -24.59
CA TYR A 194 7.13 -23.32 -25.12
C TYR A 194 7.98 -22.66 -24.03
N VAL A 195 7.33 -22.14 -22.98
CA VAL A 195 8.05 -21.50 -21.87
C VAL A 195 8.95 -22.52 -21.18
N GLU A 196 8.43 -23.72 -20.86
CA GLU A 196 9.15 -24.73 -20.09
C GLU A 196 10.27 -25.40 -20.88
N THR A 197 10.08 -25.67 -22.17
CA THR A 197 11.02 -26.45 -22.99
C THR A 197 11.99 -25.58 -23.79
N THR A 198 11.61 -24.34 -24.13
CA THR A 198 12.41 -23.48 -25.00
C THR A 198 12.88 -22.23 -24.27
N LEU A 199 11.98 -21.50 -23.62
CA LEU A 199 12.31 -20.18 -23.06
C LEU A 199 13.14 -20.28 -21.78
N LEU A 200 12.77 -21.15 -20.83
CA LEU A 200 13.53 -21.36 -19.60
C LEU A 200 14.97 -21.84 -19.89
N PRO A 201 15.20 -22.88 -20.73
CA PRO A 201 16.57 -23.34 -21.00
C PRO A 201 17.43 -22.28 -21.70
N ARG A 202 16.86 -21.46 -22.60
CA ARG A 202 17.59 -20.33 -23.23
C ARG A 202 18.06 -19.30 -22.21
N LEU A 203 17.30 -19.11 -21.13
CA LEU A 203 17.67 -18.23 -20.02
C LEU A 203 18.52 -18.93 -18.96
N GLN A 204 18.97 -20.18 -19.21
CA GLN A 204 19.67 -21.03 -18.26
C GLN A 204 18.88 -21.28 -16.96
N LEU A 205 17.55 -21.17 -17.04
CA LEU A 205 16.62 -21.46 -15.96
C LEU A 205 16.09 -22.88 -16.09
N LYS A 206 15.82 -23.52 -14.95
CA LYS A 206 15.21 -24.86 -14.91
C LYS A 206 13.79 -24.76 -14.40
N LYS A 207 12.92 -25.61 -14.93
CA LYS A 207 11.58 -25.85 -14.38
C LYS A 207 11.71 -26.32 -12.93
N THR A 208 10.97 -25.69 -12.03
CA THR A 208 10.88 -26.08 -10.61
C THR A 208 9.52 -26.72 -10.33
N GLY A 209 9.52 -27.83 -9.57
CA GLY A 209 8.29 -28.55 -9.20
C GLY A 209 7.43 -28.94 -10.41
N LYS A 210 6.11 -28.70 -10.32
CA LYS A 210 5.14 -29.03 -11.39
C LYS A 210 5.18 -28.08 -12.59
N GLY A 211 5.99 -27.01 -12.54
CA GLY A 211 6.06 -25.98 -13.59
C GLY A 211 4.95 -24.94 -13.52
N PHE A 212 4.65 -24.30 -14.65
CA PHE A 212 3.66 -23.24 -14.73
C PHE A 212 2.23 -23.79 -14.84
N SER A 213 1.32 -23.23 -14.04
CA SER A 213 -0.11 -23.55 -14.15
C SER A 213 -0.72 -22.95 -15.43
N LEU A 214 -1.75 -23.60 -15.99
CA LEU A 214 -2.53 -23.05 -17.11
C LEU A 214 -3.17 -21.70 -16.73
N SER A 215 -3.59 -21.52 -15.48
CA SER A 215 -4.10 -20.24 -14.97
C SER A 215 -3.04 -19.12 -15.02
N THR A 216 -1.76 -19.45 -14.82
CA THR A 216 -0.67 -18.50 -15.00
C THR A 216 -0.48 -18.17 -16.48
N MET A 217 -0.50 -19.17 -17.37
CA MET A 217 -0.35 -18.92 -18.81
C MET A 217 -1.51 -18.09 -19.39
N ARG A 218 -2.75 -18.32 -18.96
CA ARG A 218 -3.90 -17.48 -19.32
C ARG A 218 -3.68 -16.01 -18.95
N ARG A 219 -3.13 -15.75 -17.75
CA ARG A 219 -2.78 -14.38 -17.32
C ARG A 219 -1.70 -13.75 -18.21
N VAL A 220 -0.72 -14.54 -18.65
CA VAL A 220 0.31 -14.08 -19.60
C VAL A 220 -0.32 -13.77 -20.97
N LEU A 221 -1.19 -14.63 -21.50
CA LEU A 221 -1.90 -14.36 -22.75
C LEU A 221 -2.69 -13.05 -22.71
N ILE A 222 -3.48 -12.84 -21.66
CA ILE A 222 -4.26 -11.60 -21.46
C ILE A 222 -3.32 -10.38 -21.39
N ARG A 223 -2.22 -10.49 -20.65
CA ARG A 223 -1.20 -9.43 -20.55
C ARG A 223 -0.61 -9.07 -21.91
N GLU A 224 -0.35 -10.07 -22.75
CA GLU A 224 0.24 -9.89 -24.08
C GLU A 224 -0.78 -9.50 -25.16
N GLY A 225 -2.06 -9.30 -24.77
CA GLY A 225 -3.13 -8.87 -25.68
C GLY A 225 -3.79 -9.99 -26.47
N PHE A 226 -3.54 -11.25 -26.12
CA PHE A 226 -4.18 -12.42 -26.73
C PHE A 226 -5.43 -12.79 -25.93
N THR A 227 -6.51 -12.04 -26.17
CA THR A 227 -7.83 -12.34 -25.61
C THR A 227 -8.84 -12.50 -26.73
N TRP A 228 -9.87 -13.33 -26.50
CA TRP A 228 -11.00 -13.42 -27.41
C TRP A 228 -12.13 -12.51 -26.91
N VAL A 229 -12.69 -11.73 -27.83
CA VAL A 229 -13.67 -10.68 -27.55
C VAL A 229 -14.58 -10.57 -28.77
N TYR A 230 -15.90 -10.54 -28.57
CA TYR A 230 -16.83 -10.34 -29.68
C TYR A 230 -16.65 -8.95 -30.31
N LYS A 231 -17.03 -8.83 -31.59
CA LYS A 231 -17.06 -7.54 -32.29
C LYS A 231 -17.95 -6.57 -31.52
N GLY A 232 -17.34 -5.55 -30.89
CA GLY A 232 -18.04 -4.53 -30.10
C GLY A 232 -17.81 -4.63 -28.58
N GLU A 233 -17.18 -5.69 -28.09
CA GLU A 233 -16.79 -5.80 -26.68
C GLU A 233 -15.31 -5.42 -26.47
N GLN A 234 -14.92 -5.10 -25.24
CA GLN A 234 -13.52 -4.86 -24.86
C GLN A 234 -13.23 -5.62 -23.57
N PRO A 235 -12.08 -6.30 -23.46
CA PRO A 235 -11.69 -6.99 -22.24
C PRO A 235 -11.39 -5.95 -21.15
N LEU A 236 -11.88 -6.19 -19.94
CA LEU A 236 -11.63 -5.32 -18.79
C LEU A 236 -10.15 -5.43 -18.37
N LEU A 237 -9.30 -4.58 -18.96
CA LEU A 237 -7.89 -4.42 -18.59
C LEU A 237 -7.73 -3.41 -17.43
N LYS A 238 -6.60 -3.52 -16.72
CA LYS A 238 -6.28 -2.74 -15.51
C LYS A 238 -6.25 -1.23 -15.79
N LYS A 239 -7.10 -0.47 -15.06
CA LYS A 239 -7.22 1.01 -14.96
C LYS A 239 -6.57 1.83 -16.10
N GLY A 240 -7.05 1.61 -17.32
CA GLY A 240 -6.96 2.51 -18.48
C GLY A 240 -8.35 3.02 -18.87
N VAL A 241 -8.55 3.45 -20.12
CA VAL A 241 -9.74 4.08 -20.74
C VAL A 241 -11.05 3.24 -20.71
N GLY A 242 -11.19 2.32 -19.75
CA GLY A 242 -12.34 1.44 -19.59
C GLY A 242 -13.50 2.08 -18.84
N GLN A 243 -14.69 1.52 -19.08
CA GLN A 243 -15.92 1.78 -18.34
C GLN A 243 -15.81 1.25 -16.90
N GLY A 244 -16.35 1.98 -15.92
CA GLY A 244 -16.37 1.53 -14.53
C GLY A 244 -17.59 2.03 -13.76
N HIS A 245 -17.84 1.40 -12.62
CA HIS A 245 -18.95 1.77 -11.73
C HIS A 245 -18.39 2.40 -10.45
N HIS A 246 -18.73 3.65 -10.20
CA HIS A 246 -18.48 4.34 -8.94
C HIS A 246 -19.65 4.08 -7.99
N ARG A 247 -19.35 3.83 -6.71
CA ARG A 247 -20.34 3.72 -5.64
C ARG A 247 -19.92 4.58 -4.46
N SER A 248 -20.87 5.36 -3.95
CA SER A 248 -20.80 6.07 -2.68
C SER A 248 -21.85 5.49 -1.75
N GLU A 249 -21.45 5.06 -0.55
CA GLU A 249 -22.30 4.33 0.39
C GLU A 249 -22.11 4.88 1.81
N PHE A 250 -23.12 4.68 2.65
CA PHE A 250 -23.05 4.97 4.08
C PHE A 250 -23.21 3.68 4.89
N LEU A 251 -22.42 3.59 5.95
CA LEU A 251 -22.46 2.49 6.92
C LEU A 251 -22.61 3.05 8.31
N ASN A 252 -23.32 2.34 9.18
CA ASN A 252 -23.35 2.61 10.60
C ASN A 252 -23.25 1.29 11.40
N VAL A 253 -22.94 1.37 12.68
CA VAL A 253 -22.72 0.19 13.54
C VAL A 253 -23.99 -0.42 14.11
N VAL A 254 -25.10 0.32 14.03
CA VAL A 254 -26.41 -0.09 14.52
C VAL A 254 -27.06 -1.02 13.49
N ASP A 255 -27.17 -0.56 12.24
CA ASP A 255 -27.87 -1.19 11.12
C ASP A 255 -26.95 -1.80 10.06
N GLY A 256 -25.66 -1.46 10.06
CA GLY A 256 -24.74 -1.87 9.01
C GLY A 256 -24.83 -1.00 7.76
N HIS A 257 -24.98 -1.64 6.60
CA HIS A 257 -25.05 -0.94 5.31
C HIS A 257 -26.42 -0.30 5.10
N MET A 258 -26.43 0.97 4.68
CA MET A 258 -27.65 1.74 4.37
C MET A 258 -27.85 1.88 2.85
N PRO A 259 -28.46 0.88 2.17
CA PRO A 259 -28.55 0.86 0.71
C PRO A 259 -29.35 2.03 0.12
N GLU A 260 -30.36 2.51 0.84
CA GLU A 260 -31.20 3.67 0.48
C GLU A 260 -30.43 5.00 0.47
N ALA A 261 -29.37 5.10 1.26
CA ALA A 261 -28.48 6.26 1.26
C ALA A 261 -27.42 6.20 0.14
N GLY A 262 -27.31 5.06 -0.54
CA GLY A 262 -26.31 4.79 -1.57
C GLY A 262 -26.56 5.52 -2.89
N GLN A 263 -25.47 5.90 -3.56
CA GLN A 263 -25.49 6.49 -4.90
C GLN A 263 -24.46 5.79 -5.80
N GLY A 264 -24.87 5.47 -7.01
CA GLY A 264 -23.99 4.93 -8.05
C GLY A 264 -23.85 5.90 -9.21
N LEU A 265 -22.76 5.74 -9.96
CA LEU A 265 -22.46 6.49 -11.18
C LEU A 265 -21.64 5.56 -12.11
N ASP A 266 -22.03 5.46 -13.37
CA ASP A 266 -21.24 4.79 -14.40
C ASP A 266 -20.29 5.81 -15.05
N TYR A 267 -18.98 5.60 -14.90
CA TYR A 267 -17.96 6.51 -15.45
C TYR A 267 -17.25 5.89 -16.67
N GLY A 268 -16.77 6.75 -17.58
CA GLY A 268 -16.13 6.37 -18.83
C GLY A 268 -16.51 7.30 -19.98
N LYS A 269 -15.91 7.11 -21.15
CA LYS A 269 -16.27 7.88 -22.35
C LYS A 269 -17.76 7.67 -22.66
N ASN A 270 -18.53 8.74 -22.84
CA ASN A 270 -19.97 8.73 -23.10
C ASN A 270 -20.85 8.20 -21.96
N HIS A 271 -20.38 8.24 -20.71
CA HIS A 271 -21.17 7.91 -19.52
C HIS A 271 -21.36 9.13 -18.59
N GLU A 272 -21.87 8.91 -17.38
CA GLU A 272 -22.38 9.93 -16.45
C GLU A 272 -21.27 10.80 -15.79
N GLY A 273 -20.03 10.74 -16.30
CA GLY A 273 -18.92 11.57 -15.87
C GLY A 273 -18.13 10.99 -14.70
N PHE A 274 -17.74 11.84 -13.75
CA PHE A 274 -16.94 11.46 -12.57
C PHE A 274 -17.61 11.97 -11.30
N TRP A 275 -17.33 11.27 -10.19
CA TRP A 275 -17.83 11.64 -8.87
C TRP A 275 -17.30 13.01 -8.48
N ASN A 276 -18.18 13.90 -8.03
CA ASN A 276 -17.84 15.29 -7.73
C ASN A 276 -18.59 15.77 -6.47
N ARG A 277 -18.19 16.96 -5.99
CA ARG A 277 -18.73 17.56 -4.77
C ARG A 277 -20.24 17.81 -4.78
N HIS A 278 -20.81 18.11 -5.94
CA HIS A 278 -22.25 18.38 -6.07
C HIS A 278 -23.04 17.09 -5.90
N LEU A 279 -22.57 15.99 -6.51
CA LEU A 279 -23.17 14.66 -6.34
C LEU A 279 -23.13 14.20 -4.87
N PHE A 280 -22.05 14.50 -4.14
CA PHE A 280 -21.96 14.17 -2.72
C PHE A 280 -22.95 14.98 -1.86
N VAL A 281 -23.05 16.29 -2.07
CA VAL A 281 -24.01 17.15 -1.36
C VAL A 281 -25.44 16.72 -1.67
N GLU A 282 -25.74 16.43 -2.94
CA GLU A 282 -27.04 15.94 -3.37
C GLU A 282 -27.38 14.60 -2.72
N GLN A 283 -26.43 13.66 -2.68
CA GLN A 283 -26.60 12.38 -1.99
C GLN A 283 -26.90 12.60 -0.49
N LEU A 284 -26.20 13.52 0.17
CA LEU A 284 -26.43 13.83 1.57
C LEU A 284 -27.86 14.34 1.81
N GLN A 285 -28.26 15.35 1.03
CA GLN A 285 -29.56 16.02 1.17
C GLN A 285 -30.73 15.13 0.79
N LYS A 286 -30.64 14.44 -0.36
CA LYS A 286 -31.76 13.71 -0.95
C LYS A 286 -31.87 12.27 -0.46
N LYS A 287 -30.78 11.68 0.03
CA LYS A 287 -30.75 10.25 0.38
C LYS A 287 -30.34 10.00 1.82
N PHE A 288 -29.17 10.46 2.23
CA PHE A 288 -28.65 10.15 3.57
C PHE A 288 -29.52 10.75 4.68
N ILE A 289 -29.77 12.06 4.68
CA ILE A 289 -30.52 12.74 5.75
C ILE A 289 -31.93 12.14 5.91
N PRO A 290 -32.75 11.99 4.84
CA PRO A 290 -34.08 11.39 4.96
C PRO A 290 -34.05 9.94 5.44
N ALA A 291 -33.04 9.15 5.03
CA ALA A 291 -32.87 7.78 5.51
C ALA A 291 -32.49 7.72 6.99
N PHE A 292 -31.57 8.59 7.41
CA PHE A 292 -31.09 8.68 8.79
C PHE A 292 -32.20 9.12 9.75
N GLU A 293 -32.91 10.20 9.45
CA GLU A 293 -33.97 10.74 10.32
C GLU A 293 -35.11 9.75 10.51
N ARG A 294 -35.49 9.01 9.46
CA ARG A 294 -36.52 7.96 9.54
C ARG A 294 -36.10 6.81 10.46
N ARG A 295 -34.82 6.47 10.45
CA ARG A 295 -34.28 5.28 11.13
C ARG A 295 -33.78 5.58 12.54
N HIS A 296 -33.38 6.81 12.80
CA HIS A 296 -32.84 7.29 14.07
C HIS A 296 -33.50 8.62 14.46
N PRO A 297 -34.81 8.63 14.75
CA PRO A 297 -35.52 9.86 15.10
C PRO A 297 -34.92 10.48 16.36
N GLY A 298 -34.61 11.78 16.30
CA GLY A 298 -34.02 12.54 17.42
C GLY A 298 -32.52 12.29 17.65
N ALA A 299 -31.86 11.47 16.83
CA ALA A 299 -30.41 11.25 16.93
C ALA A 299 -29.62 12.33 16.16
N VAL A 300 -28.37 12.52 16.56
CA VAL A 300 -27.41 13.38 15.83
C VAL A 300 -26.50 12.50 14.99
N ALA A 301 -26.48 12.75 13.67
CA ALA A 301 -25.55 12.07 12.77
C ALA A 301 -24.15 12.68 12.87
N VAL A 302 -23.15 11.83 13.09
CA VAL A 302 -21.73 12.19 12.93
C VAL A 302 -21.20 11.48 11.68
N LEU A 303 -20.90 12.26 10.65
CA LEU A 303 -20.42 11.74 9.36
C LEU A 303 -18.89 11.69 9.31
N TRP A 304 -18.36 10.48 9.13
CA TRP A 304 -16.93 10.27 8.97
C TRP A 304 -16.57 10.02 7.50
N VAL A 305 -15.96 11.01 6.86
CA VAL A 305 -15.51 10.93 5.46
C VAL A 305 -14.03 11.26 5.32
N ASP A 306 -13.40 10.82 4.24
CA ASP A 306 -12.03 11.19 3.93
C ASP A 306 -11.94 12.62 3.36
N HIS A 307 -10.72 13.16 3.26
CA HIS A 307 -10.49 14.50 2.71
C HIS A 307 -10.38 14.49 1.18
N SER A 308 -11.26 13.74 0.49
CA SER A 308 -11.31 13.79 -0.96
C SER A 308 -11.82 15.15 -1.45
N GLN A 309 -11.40 15.56 -2.66
CA GLN A 309 -11.93 16.78 -3.30
C GLN A 309 -13.45 16.70 -3.52
N GLY A 310 -14.02 15.50 -3.60
CA GLY A 310 -15.47 15.27 -3.67
C GLY A 310 -16.19 15.57 -2.36
N HIS A 311 -15.51 15.61 -1.22
CA HIS A 311 -16.11 15.95 0.08
C HIS A 311 -15.88 17.42 0.47
N ALA A 312 -14.94 18.10 -0.19
CA ALA A 312 -14.64 19.51 0.01
C ALA A 312 -15.59 20.42 -0.81
N ALA A 313 -16.89 20.34 -0.52
CA ALA A 313 -17.89 21.20 -1.15
C ALA A 313 -17.87 22.61 -0.54
N TRP A 314 -17.78 23.62 -1.39
CA TRP A 314 -17.93 25.01 -1.00
C TRP A 314 -19.33 25.52 -1.38
N PRO A 315 -19.91 26.44 -0.59
CA PRO A 315 -21.04 27.24 -1.03
C PRO A 315 -20.77 27.87 -2.41
N GLY A 316 -21.82 28.02 -3.24
CA GLY A 316 -21.67 28.57 -4.60
C GLY A 316 -21.14 30.00 -4.64
N ASP A 317 -21.27 30.73 -3.54
CA ASP A 317 -20.79 32.09 -3.31
C ASP A 317 -19.50 32.13 -2.45
N ALA A 318 -18.83 31.02 -2.22
CA ALA A 318 -17.59 31.00 -1.46
C ALA A 318 -16.42 31.59 -2.25
N LEU A 319 -15.55 32.38 -1.60
CA LEU A 319 -14.33 32.90 -2.23
C LEU A 319 -13.38 31.77 -2.63
N ARG A 320 -13.30 31.52 -3.94
CA ARG A 320 -12.46 30.48 -4.52
C ARG A 320 -11.61 31.06 -5.64
N ALA A 321 -10.32 31.24 -5.33
CA ALA A 321 -9.34 31.76 -6.29
C ALA A 321 -9.28 30.96 -7.61
N SER A 322 -9.58 29.67 -7.59
CA SER A 322 -9.62 28.82 -8.80
C SER A 322 -10.78 29.11 -9.75
N GLU A 323 -11.84 29.78 -9.27
CA GLU A 323 -13.03 30.14 -10.05
C GLU A 323 -13.06 31.65 -10.38
N MET A 324 -11.98 32.38 -10.05
CA MET A 324 -11.77 33.77 -10.46
C MET A 324 -11.15 33.82 -11.84
N ASN A 325 -11.59 34.77 -12.68
CA ASN A 325 -10.94 34.97 -13.98
C ASN A 325 -9.50 35.43 -13.78
N PHE A 326 -8.57 34.76 -14.47
CA PHE A 326 -7.15 35.10 -14.46
C PHE A 326 -6.84 36.40 -15.21
N ARG A 327 -7.76 36.88 -16.06
CA ARG A 327 -7.63 38.10 -16.88
C ARG A 327 -8.86 39.00 -16.70
N ALA A 328 -8.72 40.29 -17.03
CA ALA A 328 -9.84 41.23 -17.05
C ALA A 328 -10.85 40.86 -18.15
N GLY A 329 -12.14 40.79 -17.79
CA GLY A 329 -13.25 40.44 -18.68
C GLY A 329 -13.98 39.15 -18.30
N GLY A 330 -15.24 39.02 -18.76
CA GLY A 330 -16.14 37.88 -18.47
C GLY A 330 -16.97 38.06 -17.20
N ALA A 331 -18.09 37.33 -17.11
CA ALA A 331 -18.93 37.29 -15.91
C ALA A 331 -18.14 36.69 -14.74
N GLN A 332 -18.01 37.44 -13.65
CA GLN A 332 -17.36 37.01 -12.41
C GLN A 332 -18.43 36.48 -11.43
N PRO A 333 -18.22 35.32 -10.78
CA PRO A 333 -19.10 34.87 -9.72
C PRO A 333 -19.01 35.80 -8.50
N ILE A 334 -20.15 36.15 -7.90
CA ILE A 334 -20.22 36.95 -6.67
C ILE A 334 -19.78 36.07 -5.50
N MET A 335 -18.68 36.43 -4.84
CA MET A 335 -18.06 35.62 -3.77
C MET A 335 -17.89 36.39 -2.45
N ARG A 336 -18.13 35.73 -1.30
CA ARG A 336 -18.01 36.31 0.05
C ARG A 336 -16.60 36.20 0.65
N VAL A 337 -16.18 37.20 1.42
CA VAL A 337 -14.86 37.23 2.10
C VAL A 337 -14.76 36.19 3.23
N GLY A 338 -13.64 35.46 3.34
CA GLY A 338 -13.36 34.51 4.44
C GLY A 338 -12.68 35.15 5.67
N TRP A 339 -12.80 34.53 6.86
CA TRP A 339 -12.28 35.07 8.14
C TRP A 339 -12.09 33.99 9.23
N TYR A 340 -11.26 34.25 10.24
CA TYR A 340 -11.20 33.51 11.51
C TYR A 340 -11.14 34.47 12.70
N THR A 341 -11.37 33.97 13.92
CA THR A 341 -11.21 34.73 15.17
C THR A 341 -9.89 34.34 15.82
N ASP A 342 -9.05 35.32 16.15
CA ASP A 342 -7.77 35.07 16.83
C ASP A 342 -7.93 34.87 18.35
N SER A 343 -6.82 34.68 19.05
CA SER A 343 -6.80 34.47 20.51
C SER A 343 -7.31 35.66 21.32
N ASP A 344 -7.37 36.84 20.71
CA ASP A 344 -7.82 38.07 21.34
C ASP A 344 -9.31 38.36 21.03
N GLY A 345 -9.96 37.48 20.26
CA GLY A 345 -11.37 37.61 19.89
C GLY A 345 -11.60 38.43 18.62
N GLU A 346 -10.53 38.85 17.93
CA GLU A 346 -10.61 39.75 16.79
C GLU A 346 -10.73 39.01 15.46
N ARG A 347 -11.46 39.60 14.53
CA ARG A 347 -11.84 38.97 13.27
C ARG A 347 -10.78 39.24 12.19
N VAL A 348 -9.99 38.23 11.86
CA VAL A 348 -8.84 38.34 10.94
C VAL A 348 -9.15 37.71 9.57
N ALA A 349 -8.84 38.45 8.50
CA ALA A 349 -8.96 37.98 7.12
C ALA A 349 -7.86 36.97 6.75
N GLN A 350 -8.22 35.83 6.16
CA GLN A 350 -7.30 34.70 5.95
C GLN A 350 -6.93 34.46 4.47
N PRO A 351 -5.63 34.50 4.09
CA PRO A 351 -5.13 33.97 2.81
C PRO A 351 -4.69 32.47 2.90
N MET A 352 -4.65 31.77 1.76
CA MET A 352 -4.72 30.29 1.69
C MET A 352 -3.39 29.49 1.66
N ILE A 353 -3.48 28.34 2.36
CA ILE A 353 -2.70 27.07 2.39
C ILE A 353 -1.56 26.96 3.42
N PHE A 354 -1.76 26.07 4.41
CA PHE A 354 -0.71 25.53 5.29
C PHE A 354 -0.43 24.04 4.97
N ALA A 355 0.82 23.73 4.59
CA ALA A 355 1.28 22.37 4.31
C ALA A 355 1.73 21.58 5.57
N ALA A 356 1.71 22.20 6.75
CA ALA A 356 2.42 21.67 7.92
C ALA A 356 1.66 20.61 8.74
N ASN A 357 0.32 20.54 8.65
CA ASN A 357 -0.50 19.66 9.51
C ASN A 357 -1.40 18.68 8.74
N HIS A 358 -1.11 18.41 7.46
CA HIS A 358 -1.91 17.47 6.70
C HIS A 358 -1.43 16.02 6.93
N ALA A 359 -2.09 15.29 7.82
CA ALA A 359 -1.89 13.84 7.92
C ALA A 359 -2.31 13.18 6.59
N GLN A 360 -1.34 12.82 5.76
CA GLN A 360 -1.57 12.21 4.47
C GLN A 360 -1.81 10.71 4.67
N TYR A 361 -3.07 10.31 4.53
CA TYR A 361 -3.55 8.94 4.33
C TYR A 361 -3.53 8.02 5.57
N HIS A 362 -4.70 7.89 6.20
CA HIS A 362 -5.00 6.86 7.20
C HIS A 362 -6.29 6.11 6.79
N CYS A 363 -6.20 5.23 5.80
CA CYS A 363 -7.39 4.45 5.40
C CYS A 363 -7.81 3.43 6.48
N GLU A 364 -6.88 3.04 7.35
CA GLU A 364 -7.10 2.09 8.44
C GLU A 364 -8.03 2.59 9.56
N ILE A 365 -8.24 3.91 9.68
CA ILE A 365 -9.16 4.52 10.64
C ILE A 365 -10.58 4.69 10.07
N ASN A 366 -10.78 4.48 8.77
CA ASN A 366 -12.11 4.53 8.16
C ASN A 366 -12.60 3.10 7.87
N PHE A 367 -13.56 2.62 8.67
CA PHE A 367 -13.95 1.22 8.58
C PHE A 367 -14.70 0.85 7.28
N ILE A 368 -15.20 1.84 6.53
CA ILE A 368 -15.81 1.62 5.21
C ILE A 368 -14.82 1.05 4.19
N GLU A 369 -13.52 1.26 4.39
CA GLU A 369 -12.48 0.69 3.52
C GLU A 369 -12.42 -0.84 3.63
N TYR A 370 -12.69 -1.40 4.82
CA TYR A 370 -12.80 -2.85 4.99
C TYR A 370 -14.07 -3.41 4.34
N PHE A 371 -15.18 -2.67 4.41
CA PHE A 371 -16.42 -3.00 3.70
C PHE A 371 -16.17 -3.11 2.19
N TRP A 372 -15.54 -2.10 1.59
CA TRP A 372 -15.18 -2.16 0.17
C TRP A 372 -14.20 -3.28 -0.16
N GLY A 373 -13.30 -3.62 0.76
CA GLY A 373 -12.43 -4.78 0.63
C GLY A 373 -13.22 -6.10 0.51
N ALA A 374 -14.24 -6.28 1.36
CA ALA A 374 -15.11 -7.46 1.34
C ALA A 374 -15.99 -7.50 0.07
N VAL A 375 -16.61 -6.38 -0.28
CA VAL A 375 -17.44 -6.25 -1.50
C VAL A 375 -16.62 -6.58 -2.75
N LYS A 376 -15.42 -6.00 -2.88
CA LYS A 376 -14.52 -6.28 -4.01
C LYS A 376 -14.07 -7.74 -4.07
N ARG A 377 -13.87 -8.39 -2.92
CA ARG A 377 -13.57 -9.83 -2.87
C ARG A 377 -14.74 -10.64 -3.42
N TYR A 378 -15.96 -10.38 -2.92
CA TYR A 378 -17.17 -11.05 -3.42
C TYR A 378 -17.31 -10.89 -4.93
N LEU A 379 -17.18 -9.67 -5.45
CA LEU A 379 -17.30 -9.40 -6.88
C LEU A 379 -16.24 -10.13 -7.71
N ARG A 380 -15.00 -10.25 -7.23
CA ARG A 380 -13.95 -11.03 -7.93
C ARG A 380 -14.23 -12.52 -7.98
N GLU A 381 -14.96 -13.04 -7.00
CA GLU A 381 -15.31 -14.46 -6.88
C GLU A 381 -16.59 -14.80 -7.65
N ASN A 382 -17.47 -13.82 -7.87
CA ASN A 382 -18.83 -14.04 -8.41
C ASN A 382 -19.13 -13.31 -9.73
N CYS A 383 -18.19 -12.53 -10.29
CA CYS A 383 -18.34 -11.89 -11.59
C CYS A 383 -17.40 -12.53 -12.63
N ASP A 384 -17.86 -12.57 -13.88
CA ASP A 384 -17.08 -13.01 -15.06
C ASP A 384 -16.23 -11.88 -15.67
N TYR A 385 -16.07 -10.78 -14.94
CA TYR A 385 -15.39 -9.56 -15.40
C TYR A 385 -16.07 -8.87 -16.59
N THR A 386 -17.38 -9.03 -16.75
CA THR A 386 -18.21 -8.17 -17.62
C THR A 386 -18.88 -7.05 -16.81
N PHE A 387 -19.22 -5.92 -17.45
CA PHE A 387 -19.92 -4.82 -16.78
C PHE A 387 -21.32 -5.22 -16.32
N LYS A 388 -21.99 -6.08 -17.10
CA LYS A 388 -23.32 -6.61 -16.78
C LYS A 388 -23.30 -7.41 -15.47
N THR A 389 -22.41 -8.41 -15.36
CA THR A 389 -22.35 -9.21 -14.13
C THR A 389 -21.82 -8.43 -12.94
N LEU A 390 -21.01 -7.38 -13.16
CA LEU A 390 -20.64 -6.43 -12.12
C LEU A 390 -21.87 -5.72 -11.54
N LYS A 391 -22.76 -5.18 -12.40
CA LYS A 391 -23.99 -4.48 -11.98
C LYS A 391 -24.97 -5.43 -11.30
N GLU A 392 -25.17 -6.62 -11.84
CA GLU A 392 -26.07 -7.64 -11.27
C GLU A 392 -25.61 -8.14 -9.89
N ASN A 393 -24.31 -8.28 -9.67
CA ASN A 393 -23.76 -8.77 -8.40
C ASN A 393 -23.41 -7.66 -7.39
N MET A 394 -23.40 -6.38 -7.79
CA MET A 394 -23.08 -5.28 -6.88
C MET A 394 -24.02 -5.23 -5.64
N PRO A 395 -25.36 -5.32 -5.78
CA PRO A 395 -26.25 -5.34 -4.63
C PRO A 395 -26.03 -6.57 -3.73
N LYS A 396 -25.80 -7.75 -4.34
CA LYS A 396 -25.54 -9.00 -3.63
C LYS A 396 -24.23 -8.93 -2.84
N ALA A 397 -23.20 -8.32 -3.41
CA ALA A 397 -21.90 -8.14 -2.78
C ALA A 397 -22.01 -7.23 -1.55
N MET A 398 -22.76 -6.13 -1.63
CA MET A 398 -22.99 -5.24 -0.49
C MET A 398 -23.83 -5.92 0.60
N ALA A 399 -24.88 -6.64 0.22
CA ALA A 399 -25.72 -7.41 1.16
C ALA A 399 -24.98 -8.59 1.82
N SER A 400 -23.87 -9.06 1.24
CA SER A 400 -23.07 -10.16 1.82
C SER A 400 -22.31 -9.76 3.08
N VAL A 401 -22.21 -8.47 3.38
CA VAL A 401 -21.46 -7.96 4.53
C VAL A 401 -22.38 -7.80 5.74
N SER A 402 -22.15 -8.61 6.77
CA SER A 402 -22.97 -8.60 7.98
C SER A 402 -22.65 -7.43 8.92
N VAL A 403 -23.63 -7.04 9.74
CA VAL A 403 -23.48 -5.96 10.73
C VAL A 403 -22.41 -6.29 11.77
N GLU A 404 -22.29 -7.56 12.17
CA GLU A 404 -21.26 -8.01 13.11
C GLU A 404 -19.85 -7.78 12.55
N LEU A 405 -19.68 -7.93 11.24
CA LEU A 405 -18.40 -7.69 10.59
C LEU A 405 -18.08 -6.19 10.55
N ILE A 406 -19.08 -5.34 10.28
CA ILE A 406 -18.97 -3.88 10.35
C ILE A 406 -18.56 -3.44 11.76
N ARG A 407 -19.22 -3.93 12.80
CA ARG A 407 -18.87 -3.66 14.21
C ARG A 407 -17.43 -4.08 14.55
N LYS A 408 -16.99 -5.25 14.06
CA LYS A 408 -15.59 -5.69 14.23
C LYS A 408 -14.58 -4.76 13.56
N TRP A 409 -14.92 -4.20 12.39
CA TRP A 409 -14.06 -3.25 11.69
C TRP A 409 -14.05 -1.87 12.32
N GLU A 410 -15.18 -1.41 12.86
CA GLU A 410 -15.24 -0.17 13.63
C GLU A 410 -14.38 -0.27 14.89
N HIS A 411 -14.51 -1.34 15.68
CA HIS A 411 -13.63 -1.57 16.84
C HIS A 411 -12.16 -1.63 16.44
N ARG A 412 -11.85 -2.17 15.26
CA ARG A 412 -10.49 -2.19 14.73
C ARG A 412 -10.01 -0.78 14.38
N ALA A 413 -10.84 0.06 13.78
CA ALA A 413 -10.53 1.46 13.49
C ALA A 413 -10.28 2.26 14.78
N TRP A 414 -11.11 2.09 15.81
CA TRP A 414 -10.90 2.69 17.13
C TRP A 414 -9.56 2.29 17.75
N ARG A 415 -9.16 1.02 17.65
CA ARG A 415 -7.83 0.59 18.11
C ARG A 415 -6.67 1.23 17.35
N PHE A 416 -6.85 1.52 16.06
CA PHE A 416 -5.87 2.30 15.30
C PHE A 416 -5.82 3.74 15.81
N ILE A 417 -6.96 4.37 16.06
CA ILE A 417 -7.06 5.72 16.62
C ILE A 417 -6.35 5.79 17.99
N ASP A 418 -6.61 4.84 18.90
CA ASP A 418 -5.94 4.79 20.21
C ASP A 418 -4.43 4.60 20.09
N ALA A 419 -4.00 3.76 19.14
CA ALA A 419 -2.58 3.54 18.88
C ALA A 419 -1.92 4.83 18.36
N TYR A 420 -2.57 5.55 17.45
CA TYR A 420 -2.08 6.84 16.95
C TYR A 420 -2.10 7.93 18.02
N LYS A 421 -3.14 7.98 18.84
CA LYS A 421 -3.23 8.89 20.00
C LYS A 421 -2.08 8.68 20.99
N SER A 422 -1.56 7.45 21.08
CA SER A 422 -0.37 7.13 21.89
C SER A 422 0.97 7.56 21.24
N GLY A 423 0.94 8.26 20.10
CA GLY A 423 2.13 8.70 19.37
C GLY A 423 2.81 7.61 18.53
N LEU A 424 2.16 6.47 18.31
CA LEU A 424 2.74 5.37 17.53
C LEU A 424 2.73 5.69 16.04
N ALA A 425 3.81 5.36 15.34
CA ALA A 425 3.85 5.43 13.88
C ALA A 425 2.99 4.30 13.26
N ALA A 426 2.57 4.44 11.99
CA ALA A 426 1.68 3.50 11.30
C ALA A 426 2.07 2.00 11.45
N ASN A 427 3.35 1.68 11.37
CA ASN A 427 3.83 0.31 11.53
C ASN A 427 3.66 -0.22 12.96
N GLU A 428 3.91 0.64 13.95
CA GLU A 428 3.78 0.31 15.37
C GLU A 428 2.31 0.20 15.76
N ALA A 429 1.48 1.11 15.25
CA ALA A 429 0.03 1.05 15.38
C ALA A 429 -0.51 -0.25 14.78
N GLN A 430 -0.09 -0.63 13.57
CA GLN A 430 -0.48 -1.90 12.96
C GLN A 430 -0.07 -3.11 13.81
N ARG A 431 1.15 -3.12 14.36
CA ARG A 431 1.60 -4.19 15.26
C ARG A 431 0.74 -4.27 16.51
N ARG A 432 0.48 -3.12 17.16
CA ARG A 432 -0.35 -3.03 18.36
C ARG A 432 -1.78 -3.48 18.11
N VAL A 433 -2.40 -3.06 17.01
CA VAL A 433 -3.75 -3.50 16.62
C VAL A 433 -3.76 -5.00 16.30
N LYS A 434 -2.71 -5.53 15.67
CA LYS A 434 -2.59 -6.95 15.34
C LYS A 434 -2.58 -7.83 16.59
N GLU A 435 -2.00 -7.38 17.70
CA GLU A 435 -2.00 -8.12 18.98
C GLU A 435 -3.41 -8.51 19.43
N PHE A 436 -4.43 -7.68 19.18
CA PHE A 436 -5.82 -7.99 19.52
C PHE A 436 -6.48 -9.02 18.58
N SER A 437 -5.93 -9.22 17.39
CA SER A 437 -6.44 -10.18 16.39
C SER A 437 -5.69 -11.52 16.37
N SER A 438 -4.41 -11.52 16.74
CA SER A 438 -3.52 -12.69 16.62
C SER A 438 -3.09 -13.28 17.95
N ARG A 439 -3.46 -12.68 19.10
CA ARG A 439 -3.34 -13.36 20.39
C ARG A 439 -4.29 -14.56 20.43
N LYS A 440 -3.76 -15.75 20.15
CA LYS A 440 -4.39 -17.00 20.57
C LYS A 440 -4.19 -17.13 22.08
N TYR A 441 -5.25 -16.89 22.85
CA TYR A 441 -5.27 -17.24 24.25
C TYR A 441 -5.28 -18.78 24.36
N LYS A 442 -4.32 -19.36 25.08
CA LYS A 442 -4.22 -20.82 25.29
C LYS A 442 -5.37 -21.40 26.13
N SER A 443 -6.18 -20.56 26.76
CA SER A 443 -7.36 -21.00 27.53
C SER A 443 -8.52 -20.03 27.33
N HIS A 444 -9.73 -20.57 27.21
CA HIS A 444 -10.93 -19.81 26.82
C HIS A 444 -11.57 -19.01 27.95
N ARG A 445 -11.15 -19.13 29.22
CA ARG A 445 -11.80 -18.45 30.36
C ARG A 445 -10.89 -18.25 31.57
N ARG A 446 -9.83 -17.45 31.46
CA ARG A 446 -9.23 -16.83 32.64
C ARG A 446 -8.97 -15.36 32.38
N ILE A 447 -9.75 -14.51 33.06
CA ILE A 447 -9.37 -13.12 33.30
C ILE A 447 -8.06 -13.20 34.11
N THR A 448 -6.98 -12.65 33.57
CA THR A 448 -5.72 -12.54 34.31
C THR A 448 -5.95 -11.72 35.57
N GLU A 449 -5.37 -12.09 36.71
CA GLU A 449 -5.51 -11.35 37.99
C GLU A 449 -5.28 -9.85 37.82
N ARG A 450 -4.30 -9.44 37.00
CA ARG A 450 -4.04 -8.04 36.70
C ARG A 450 -5.24 -7.27 36.12
N VAL A 451 -6.10 -7.94 35.35
CA VAL A 451 -7.32 -7.35 34.78
C VAL A 451 -8.46 -7.42 35.80
N ALA A 452 -8.56 -8.49 36.59
CA ALA A 452 -9.56 -8.60 37.66
C ALA A 452 -9.34 -7.51 38.73
N SER A 453 -8.10 -7.35 39.21
CA SER A 453 -7.73 -6.34 40.20
C SER A 453 -7.91 -4.90 39.71
N ALA A 454 -7.97 -4.67 38.39
CA ALA A 454 -8.24 -3.36 37.82
C ALA A 454 -9.74 -3.07 37.64
N MET A 455 -10.59 -4.09 37.77
CA MET A 455 -12.06 -3.95 37.78
C MET A 455 -12.61 -3.90 39.21
N ASP A 456 -11.86 -4.43 40.19
CA ASP A 456 -12.17 -4.40 41.63
C ASP A 456 -11.68 -3.12 42.33
N ALA A 457 -10.99 -2.23 41.63
CA ALA A 457 -10.54 -0.91 42.09
C ALA A 457 -11.34 0.19 41.39
#